data_AF-A0A4X2KJZ6-F1
#
_entry.id   AF-A0A4X2KJZ6-F1
#
_cell.length_a   1.000
_cell.length_b   1.000
_cell.length_c   1.000
_cell.angle_alpha   90.00
_cell.angle_beta   90.00
_cell.angle_gamma   90.00
#
_symmetry.space_group_name_H-M   'P 1'
#
loop_
_entity.id
_entity.type
_entity.pdbx_description
1 polymer ?
#
loop_
_entity_poly.entity_id
_entity_poly.type
_entity_poly.pdbx_seq_one_letter_code
_entity_poly.pdbx_strand_id
1 'polypeptide(L)' 'MSKISETVKWARVAFNSGKTQPLKFWIQQLENLQRMMKEREEEIAAALYADLHKVLL' A
#
# COMPACT_ATOMS: atom_id res chain seq x y z
N MET A 1 -21.10 -2.75 -12.06
CA MET A 1 -20.74 -2.00 -10.83
C MET A 1 -19.58 -1.09 -11.17
N SER A 2 -19.37 0.01 -10.45
CA SER A 2 -18.17 0.83 -10.68
C SER A 2 -16.92 0.14 -10.12
N LYS A 3 -15.75 0.41 -10.68
CA LYS A 3 -14.45 -0.11 -10.21
C LYS A 3 -14.24 0.16 -8.71
N ILE A 4 -14.70 1.32 -8.23
CA ILE A 4 -14.64 1.69 -6.80
C ILE A 4 -15.51 0.75 -5.96
N SER A 5 -16.75 0.48 -6.39
CA SER A 5 -17.67 -0.42 -5.69
C SER A 5 -17.11 -1.85 -5.58
N GLU A 6 -16.43 -2.32 -6.62
CA GLU A 6 -15.78 -3.64 -6.64
C GLU A 6 -14.60 -3.70 -5.66
N THR A 7 -13.72 -2.69 -5.68
CA THR A 7 -12.61 -2.60 -4.72
C THR A 7 -13.09 -2.61 -3.28
N VAL A 8 -14.13 -1.81 -2.97
CA VAL A 8 -14.71 -1.76 -1.60
C VAL A 8 -15.31 -3.11 -1.21
N LYS A 9 -16.00 -3.79 -2.13
CA LYS A 9 -16.55 -5.13 -1.87
C LYS A 9 -15.44 -6.12 -1.52
N TRP A 10 -14.36 -6.15 -2.29
CA TRP A 10 -13.25 -7.07 -2.04
C TRP A 10 -12.51 -6.79 -0.73
N ALA A 11 -12.26 -5.52 -0.41
CA ALA A 11 -11.67 -5.14 0.87
C ALA A 11 -12.53 -5.63 2.05
N ARG A 12 -13.86 -5.48 1.94
CA ARG A 12 -14.80 -5.95 2.96
C ARG A 12 -14.81 -7.47 3.10
N VAL A 13 -14.74 -8.21 1.99
CA VAL A 13 -14.62 -9.68 2.01
C VAL A 13 -13.32 -10.10 2.71
N ALA A 14 -12.19 -9.48 2.39
CA ALA A 14 -10.90 -9.79 3.01
C ALA A 14 -10.92 -9.52 4.53
N PHE A 15 -11.50 -8.41 4.96
CA PHE A 15 -11.64 -8.07 6.37
C PHE A 15 -12.57 -9.05 7.11
N ASN A 16 -13.76 -9.30 6.57
CA ASN A 16 -14.76 -10.18 7.17
C ASN A 16 -14.31 -11.65 7.24
N SER A 17 -13.36 -12.06 6.40
CA SER A 17 -12.77 -13.40 6.48
C SER A 17 -11.87 -13.62 7.71
N GLY A 18 -11.53 -12.57 8.47
CA GLY A 18 -10.60 -12.64 9.59
C GLY A 18 -9.13 -12.79 9.18
N LYS A 19 -8.82 -12.84 7.87
CA LYS A 19 -7.44 -12.95 7.35
C LYS A 19 -6.50 -11.88 7.89
N THR A 20 -7.01 -10.68 8.15
CA THR A 20 -6.25 -9.54 8.65
C THR A 20 -6.21 -9.46 10.18
N GLN A 21 -6.82 -10.39 10.92
CA GLN A 21 -6.88 -10.35 12.38
C GLN A 21 -5.56 -10.78 13.08
N PRO A 22 -4.84 -11.82 12.62
CA PRO A 22 -3.65 -12.29 13.34
C PRO A 22 -2.52 -11.26 13.35
N LEU A 23 -1.85 -11.09 14.50
CA LEU A 23 -0.71 -10.17 14.63
C LEU A 23 0.41 -10.43 13.60
N LYS A 24 0.68 -11.71 13.30
CA LYS A 24 1.67 -12.12 12.29
C LYS A 24 1.36 -11.54 10.90
N PHE A 25 0.07 -11.43 10.54
CA PHE A 25 -0.32 -10.81 9.28
C PHE A 25 0.14 -9.35 9.22
N TRP A 26 -0.13 -8.59 10.29
CA TRP A 26 0.26 -7.18 10.39
C TRP A 26 1.76 -6.96 10.36
N ILE A 27 2.52 -7.75 11.12
CA ILE A 27 3.99 -7.69 11.10
C ILE A 27 4.49 -7.88 9.66
N GLN A 28 3.99 -8.92 8.97
CA GLN A 28 4.40 -9.16 7.59
C GLN A 28 4.01 -8.03 6.64
N GLN A 29 2.83 -7.41 6.81
CA GLN A 29 2.42 -6.27 5.98
C GLN A 29 3.34 -5.06 6.19
N LEU A 30 3.75 -4.77 7.43
CA LEU A 30 4.63 -3.66 7.75
C LEU A 30 6.04 -3.88 7.21
N GLU A 31 6.59 -5.09 7.33
CA GLU A 31 7.88 -5.46 6.75
C GLU A 31 7.86 -5.32 5.22
N ASN A 32 6.78 -5.78 4.58
CA ASN A 32 6.63 -5.65 3.13
C ASN A 32 6.51 -4.18 2.70
N LEU A 33 5.80 -3.36 3.49
CA LEU A 33 5.70 -1.92 3.24
C LEU A 33 7.07 -1.24 3.33
N GLN A 34 7.83 -1.53 4.39
CA GLN A 34 9.19 -1.02 4.55
C GLN A 34 10.11 -1.45 3.40
N ARG A 35 9.99 -2.71 2.95
CA ARG A 35 10.75 -3.21 1.80
C ARG A 35 10.38 -2.47 0.52
N MET A 36 9.08 -2.34 0.24
CA MET A 36 8.59 -1.63 -0.95
C MET A 36 9.07 -0.18 -0.98
N MET A 37 9.01 0.53 0.15
CA MET A 37 9.50 1.91 0.26
C MET A 37 10.98 2.05 -0.14
N LYS A 38 11.82 1.06 0.22
CA LYS A 38 13.24 1.04 -0.16
C LYS A 38 13.43 0.64 -1.63
N GLU A 39 12.75 -0.41 -2.07
CA GLU A 39 12.86 -0.91 -3.45
C GLU A 39 12.34 0.07 -4.50
N ARG A 40 11.41 0.96 -4.11
CA ARG A 40 10.75 1.94 -4.99
C ARG A 40 11.10 3.38 -4.66
N GLU A 41 12.16 3.61 -3.90
CA GLU A 41 12.54 4.94 -3.43
C GLU A 41 12.71 5.94 -4.57
N GLU A 42 13.45 5.56 -5.63
CA GLU A 42 13.67 6.41 -6.81
C GLU A 42 12.37 6.72 -7.57
N GLU A 43 11.49 5.73 -7.71
CA GLU A 43 10.20 5.91 -8.40
C GLU A 43 9.29 6.88 -7.62
N ILE A 44 9.26 6.74 -6.29
CA ILE A 44 8.50 7.63 -5.41
C ILE A 44 9.09 9.05 -5.46
N ALA A 45 10.42 9.18 -5.43
CA ALA A 45 11.09 10.48 -5.51
C ALA A 45 10.85 11.17 -6.86
N ALA A 46 10.92 10.43 -7.97
CA ALA A 46 10.63 10.94 -9.30
C ALA A 46 9.17 11.44 -9.41
N ALA A 47 8.21 10.69 -8.86
CA ALA A 47 6.80 11.11 -8.83
C ALA A 47 6.60 12.39 -7.99
N LEU A 48 7.22 12.45 -6.80
CA LEU A 48 7.18 13.66 -5.94
C LEU A 48 7.81 14.88 -6.63
N TYR A 49 8.89 14.69 -7.38
CA TYR A 49 9.48 15.76 -8.17
C TYR A 49 8.55 16.20 -9.31
N ALA A 50 7.98 15.25 -10.06
CA ALA A 50 7.08 15.58 -11.17
C ALA A 50 5.83 16.36 -10.71
N ASP A 51 5.23 15.93 -9.59
CA ASP A 51 3.99 16.53 -9.09
C ASP A 51 4.24 17.81 -8.27
N LEU A 52 5.30 17.84 -7.47
CA LEU A 52 5.52 18.86 -6.44
C LEU A 52 6.84 19.62 -6.58
N HIS A 53 7.68 19.31 -7.58
CA HIS A 53 9.06 19.81 -7.73
C HIS A 53 9.90 19.62 -6.46
N LYS A 54 9.59 18.60 -5.66
CA LYS A 54 10.35 18.25 -4.46
C LYS A 54 11.54 17.38 -4.83
N VAL A 55 12.73 17.83 -4.46
CA VAL A 55 13.96 17.03 -4.54
C VAL A 55 14.13 16.32 -3.19
N LEU A 56 14.21 14.99 -3.20
CA LEU A 56 14.72 14.24 -2.08
C LEU A 56 16.26 14.30 -2.15
N LEU A 57 16.87 14.90 -1.13
CA LEU A 57 18.33 15.05 -0.96
C LEU A 57 18.99 13.70 -0.65
#